data_AF-A0A8I1URI0-F1
#
_entry.id   AF-A0A8I1URI0-F1
#
_cell.length_a   1.000
_cell.length_b   1.000
_cell.length_c   1.000
_cell.angle_alpha   90.00
_cell.angle_beta   90.00
_cell.angle_gamma   90.00
#
_symmetry.space_group_name_H-M   'P 1'
#
loop_
_entity.id
_entity.type
_entity.pdbx_description
1 polymer ?
#
loop_
_entity_poly.entity_id
_entity_poly.type
_entity_poly.pdbx_seq_one_letter_code
_entity_poly.pdbx_strand_id
1 'polypeptide(L)'
;MRDSVDRHERLLAASHPRRARVEDTGALARLFTAAFANDPVFDWVARPGPKRAGGLERFFFWLLRGRAIPFGEVWMSHDGAACAAWLPP
;
A
#
# COMPACT_ATOMS: atom_id res chain seq x y z
N MET A 1 -22.99 15.28 2.84
CA MET A 1 -23.23 14.67 4.18
C MET A 1 -22.86 13.18 4.27
N ARG A 2 -22.85 12.41 3.16
CA ARG A 2 -22.38 11.01 3.12
C ARG A 2 -20.86 10.82 3.33
N ASP A 3 -20.08 11.85 3.02
CA ASP A 3 -18.60 11.86 3.05
C ASP A 3 -17.98 11.82 4.45
N SER A 4 -18.64 12.42 5.44
CA SER A 4 -18.16 12.44 6.84
C SER A 4 -18.33 11.10 7.55
N VAL A 5 -19.39 10.35 7.22
CA VAL A 5 -19.69 9.04 7.84
C VAL A 5 -18.74 7.98 7.28
N ASP A 6 -18.53 7.96 5.95
CA ASP A 6 -17.53 7.11 5.29
C ASP A 6 -16.11 7.40 5.81
N ARG A 7 -15.75 8.68 6.01
CA ARG A 7 -14.46 9.03 6.62
C ARG A 7 -14.32 8.51 8.05
N HIS A 8 -15.35 8.65 8.89
CA HIS A 8 -15.30 8.19 10.28
C HIS A 8 -15.14 6.67 10.37
N GLU A 9 -15.89 5.92 9.55
CA GLU A 9 -15.78 4.47 9.45
C GLU A 9 -14.38 4.01 9.03
N ARG A 10 -13.78 4.68 8.03
CA ARG A 10 -12.40 4.39 7.60
C ARG A 10 -11.37 4.69 8.68
N LEU A 11 -11.56 5.77 9.44
CA LEU A 11 -10.69 6.10 10.57
C LEU A 11 -10.79 5.06 11.70
N LEU A 12 -12.01 4.56 11.98
CA LEU A 12 -12.22 3.48 12.94
C LEU A 12 -11.59 2.16 12.45
N ALA A 13 -11.73 1.83 11.17
CA ALA A 13 -11.08 0.64 10.59
C ALA A 13 -9.54 0.72 10.68
N ALA A 14 -8.99 1.93 10.59
CA ALA A 14 -7.56 2.20 10.70
C ALA A 14 -7.05 2.35 12.15
N SER A 15 -7.91 2.58 13.15
CA SER A 15 -7.49 2.81 14.54
C SER A 15 -7.00 1.55 15.27
N HIS A 16 -7.18 0.38 14.66
CA HIS A 16 -6.68 -0.91 15.16
C HIS A 16 -5.77 -1.58 14.12
N PRO A 17 -4.59 -0.99 13.84
CA PRO A 17 -3.70 -1.55 12.83
C PRO A 17 -3.12 -2.89 13.28
N ARG A 18 -2.85 -3.75 12.31
CA ARG A 18 -2.14 -5.02 12.50
C ARG A 18 -0.89 -5.07 11.63
N ARG A 19 0.07 -5.91 12.02
CA ARG A 19 1.19 -6.23 11.12
C ARG A 19 0.68 -6.97 9.88
N ALA A 20 1.22 -6.58 8.74
CA ALA A 20 1.02 -7.30 7.49
C ALA A 20 1.74 -8.65 7.55
N ARG A 21 1.16 -9.64 6.88
CA ARG A 21 1.73 -10.97 6.67
C ARG A 21 2.03 -11.16 5.19
N VAL A 22 2.81 -12.19 4.87
CA VAL A 22 3.22 -12.46 3.47
C VAL A 22 2.00 -12.66 2.56
N GLU A 23 0.88 -13.15 3.09
CA GLU A 23 -0.37 -13.34 2.36
C GLU A 23 -1.02 -12.01 1.95
N ASP A 24 -0.77 -10.92 2.69
CA ASP A 24 -1.32 -9.59 2.40
C ASP A 24 -0.63 -8.91 1.20
N THR A 25 0.54 -9.41 0.77
CA THR A 25 1.39 -8.79 -0.27
C THR A 25 0.60 -8.33 -1.49
N GLY A 26 -0.25 -9.19 -2.04
CA GLY A 26 -1.01 -8.87 -3.25
C GLY A 26 -2.02 -7.75 -3.05
N ALA A 27 -2.69 -7.71 -1.90
CA ALA A 27 -3.65 -6.65 -1.58
C ALA A 27 -2.94 -5.31 -1.37
N LEU A 28 -1.83 -5.33 -0.62
CA LEU A 28 -1.03 -4.15 -0.34
C LEU A 28 -0.31 -3.60 -1.58
N ALA A 29 0.12 -4.45 -2.52
CA ALA A 29 0.69 -4.02 -3.78
C ALA A 29 -0.32 -3.20 -4.60
N ARG A 30 -1.57 -3.68 -4.71
CA ARG A 30 -2.66 -2.94 -5.38
C ARG A 30 -2.99 -1.64 -4.67
N LEU A 31 -3.04 -1.66 -3.33
CA LEU A 31 -3.25 -0.46 -2.52
C LEU A 31 -2.18 0.60 -2.82
N PHE A 32 -0.90 0.21 -2.77
CA PHE A 32 0.21 1.15 -3.01
C PHE A 32 0.20 1.66 -4.45
N THR A 33 -0.08 0.80 -5.43
CA THR A 33 -0.24 1.24 -6.82
C THR A 33 -1.35 2.28 -6.98
N ALA A 34 -2.49 2.11 -6.31
CA ALA A 34 -3.58 3.07 -6.36
C ALA A 34 -3.22 4.38 -5.63
N ALA A 35 -2.64 4.27 -4.42
CA ALA A 35 -2.26 5.42 -3.60
C ALA A 35 -1.19 6.30 -4.27
N PHE A 36 -0.23 5.67 -4.95
CA PHE A 36 0.90 6.34 -5.58
C PHE A 36 0.76 6.48 -7.10
N ALA A 37 -0.43 6.23 -7.66
CA ALA A 37 -0.66 6.24 -9.11
C ALA A 37 -0.22 7.57 -9.74
N ASN A 38 -0.40 8.69 -9.04
CA ASN A 38 -0.09 10.03 -9.51
C ASN A 38 1.00 10.72 -8.67
N ASP A 39 1.74 9.97 -7.86
CA ASP A 39 2.83 10.52 -7.07
C ASP A 39 4.09 10.70 -7.96
N PRO A 40 4.61 11.94 -8.10
CA PRO A 40 5.74 12.22 -8.98
C PRO A 40 7.05 11.53 -8.56
N VAL A 41 7.18 11.07 -7.32
CA VAL A 41 8.33 10.26 -6.90
C VAL A 41 8.41 8.96 -7.71
N PHE A 42 7.26 8.39 -8.07
CA PHE A 42 7.21 7.13 -8.81
C PHE A 42 7.41 7.29 -10.33
N ASP A 43 7.53 8.51 -10.84
CA ASP A 43 7.90 8.75 -12.23
C ASP A 43 9.36 8.38 -12.52
N TRP A 44 10.21 8.38 -11.49
CA TRP A 44 11.58 7.86 -11.55
C TRP A 44 11.63 6.33 -11.59
N VAL A 45 10.58 5.64 -11.12
CA VAL A 45 10.50 4.18 -11.02
C VAL A 45 9.83 3.58 -12.24
N ALA A 46 8.73 4.18 -12.70
CA ALA A 46 7.92 3.65 -13.80
C ALA A 46 7.61 4.74 -14.83
N ARG A 47 7.97 4.46 -16.08
CA ARG A 47 7.69 5.38 -17.21
C ARG A 47 6.18 5.60 -17.38
N PRO A 48 5.76 6.82 -17.75
CA PRO A 48 4.38 7.10 -18.17
C PRO A 48 3.90 6.17 -19.29
N GLY A 49 2.61 5.85 -19.27
CA GLY A 49 1.95 5.09 -20.33
C GLY A 49 1.04 3.95 -19.82
N PRO A 50 0.38 3.23 -20.74
CA PRO A 50 -0.66 2.25 -20.39
C PRO A 50 -0.19 1.11 -19.48
N LYS A 51 1.11 0.81 -19.49
CA LYS A 51 1.71 -0.26 -18.68
C LYS A 51 2.19 0.20 -17.30
N ARG A 52 2.08 1.50 -16.97
CA ARG A 52 2.65 2.07 -15.74
C ARG A 52 2.06 1.43 -14.49
N ALA A 53 0.73 1.33 -14.40
CA ALA A 53 0.05 0.74 -13.24
C ALA A 53 0.51 -0.69 -12.96
N GLY A 54 0.50 -1.57 -13.98
CA GLY A 54 0.98 -2.94 -13.81
C GLY A 54 2.50 -3.03 -13.53
N GLY A 55 3.29 -2.05 -13.99
CA GLY A 55 4.70 -1.91 -13.63
C GLY A 55 4.89 -1.59 -12.15
N LEU A 56 4.17 -0.59 -11.63
CA LEU A 56 4.21 -0.22 -10.22
C LEU A 56 3.68 -1.32 -9.32
N GLU A 57 2.61 -2.02 -9.71
CA GLU A 57 2.08 -3.14 -8.91
C GLU A 57 3.11 -4.25 -8.75
N ARG A 58 3.81 -4.63 -9.82
CA ARG A 58 4.91 -5.60 -9.73
C ARG A 58 6.06 -5.09 -8.86
N PHE A 59 6.43 -3.82 -8.99
CA PHE A 59 7.45 -3.19 -8.15
C PHE A 59 7.08 -3.29 -6.67
N PHE A 60 5.89 -2.84 -6.29
CA PHE A 60 5.43 -2.89 -4.90
C PHE A 60 5.27 -4.32 -4.38
N PHE A 61 4.79 -5.25 -5.21
CA PHE A 61 4.69 -6.66 -4.83
C PHE A 61 6.05 -7.22 -4.41
N TRP A 62 7.09 -7.01 -5.22
CA TRP A 62 8.43 -7.54 -4.91
C TRP A 62 9.12 -6.78 -3.77
N LEU A 63 8.93 -5.47 -3.68
CA LEU A 63 9.38 -4.66 -2.55
C LEU A 63 8.78 -5.18 -1.23
N LEU A 64 7.45 -5.33 -1.19
CA LEU A 64 6.74 -5.76 0.02
C LEU A 64 7.10 -7.19 0.39
N ARG A 65 7.06 -8.13 -0.58
CA ARG A 65 7.31 -9.55 -0.33
C ARG A 65 8.74 -9.84 0.10
N GLY A 66 9.72 -9.22 -0.56
CA GLY A 66 11.12 -9.55 -0.40
C GLY A 66 11.88 -8.64 0.56
N ARG A 67 11.44 -7.38 0.71
CA ARG A 67 12.23 -6.32 1.36
C ARG A 67 11.50 -5.53 2.46
N ALA A 68 10.20 -5.72 2.67
CA ALA A 68 9.45 -5.01 3.71
C ALA A 68 8.81 -5.98 4.72
N ILE A 69 7.83 -6.78 4.29
CA ILE A 69 7.04 -7.65 5.18
C ILE A 69 7.92 -8.61 6.01
N PRO A 70 8.96 -9.25 5.45
CA PRO A 70 9.84 -10.12 6.23
C PRO A 70 10.58 -9.42 7.38
N PHE A 71 10.76 -8.10 7.32
CA PHE A 71 11.41 -7.32 8.37
C PHE A 71 10.45 -6.83 9.46
N GLY A 72 9.15 -7.12 9.34
CA GLY A 72 8.19 -6.99 10.44
C GLY A 72 7.64 -5.59 10.71
N GLU A 73 8.12 -4.56 10.01
CA GLU A 73 7.67 -3.16 10.17
C GLU A 73 6.79 -2.69 9.01
N VAL A 74 5.79 -3.51 8.68
CA VAL A 74 4.69 -3.16 7.76
C VAL A 74 3.38 -3.29 8.51
N TRP A 75 2.64 -2.19 8.62
CA TRP A 75 1.42 -2.07 9.39
C TRP A 75 0.26 -1.68 8.47
N MET A 76 -0.88 -2.33 8.62
CA MET A 76 -2.08 -2.09 7.81
C MET A 76 -3.33 -1.97 8.68
N SER A 77 -4.33 -1.21 8.21
CA SER A 77 -5.67 -1.23 8.80
C SER A 77 -6.26 -2.63 8.75
N HIS A 78 -7.27 -2.90 9.59
CA HIS A 78 -7.84 -4.24 9.70
C HIS A 78 -8.37 -4.78 8.35
N ASP A 79 -8.98 -3.88 7.56
CA ASP A 79 -9.54 -4.13 6.23
C ASP A 79 -8.51 -4.00 5.08
N GLY A 80 -7.27 -3.57 5.38
CA GLY A 80 -6.23 -3.34 4.40
C GLY A 80 -6.45 -2.14 3.48
N ALA A 81 -7.31 -1.20 3.85
CA ALA A 81 -7.53 0.06 3.12
C ALA A 81 -6.43 1.11 3.34
N ALA A 82 -5.62 0.97 4.40
CA ALA A 82 -4.47 1.81 4.68
C ALA A 82 -3.27 0.97 5.08
N CYS A 83 -2.07 1.41 4.73
CA CYS A 83 -0.83 0.71 5.08
C CYS A 83 0.35 1.68 5.15
N ALA A 84 1.24 1.44 6.10
CA ALA A 84 2.53 2.11 6.27
C ALA A 84 3.63 1.06 6.34
N ALA A 85 4.77 1.33 5.72
CA ALA A 85 5.92 0.43 5.69
C ALA A 85 7.19 1.20 6.05
N TRP A 86 7.98 0.64 6.97
CA TRP A 86 9.32 1.12 7.29
C TRP A 86 10.31 0.12 6.73
N LEU A 87 11.10 0.57 5.75
CA LEU A 87 12.16 -0.25 5.19
C LEU A 87 13.40 -0.15 6.09
N PRO A 88 14.13 -1.25 6.31
CA PRO A 88 15.42 -1.19 6.98
C PRO A 88 16.41 -0.33 6.14
N PRO A 89 17.44 0.25 6.79
CA PRO A 89 18.48 1.03 6.11
C PRO A 89 19.21 0.26 5.01
#